data_AF-A0A835H3V8-F1
#
_entry.id   AF-A0A835H3V8-F1
#
_cell.length_a   1.000
_cell.length_b   1.000
_cell.length_c   1.000
_cell.angle_alpha   90.00
_cell.angle_beta   90.00
_cell.angle_gamma   90.00
#
_symmetry.space_group_name_H-M   'P 1'
#
loop_
_entity.id
_entity.type
_entity.pdbx_description
1 polymer ?
#
loop_
_entity_poly.entity_id
_entity_poly.type
_entity_poly.pdbx_seq_one_letter_code
_entity_poly.pdbx_strand_id
1 'polypeptide(L)'
;MDRGSNTPTIVQPANISTSAEPSRKRGRATCDIVVTEKSKRMKVPFNERGQPIEDESNKLVSFLGATVREIVDINIDDWRKVSKELKNNLWTMTKKKFVLKEEARNYVLKKSGYLWRTSKSRLNALIDARDNKRDRIAACPKDMNRQMWKIFVRKHSSREYQEKRKIFRQIRLKHTLPHTSSRLGYACLEAKMKKESSDPSSITKSDVWVKGHTKKNGELVNAEVAEKMGYDPMFSTTTNARKGKKLGSGASKIEVNFVNDPKAKLWRPSNGMKTFEDALGYSIAWPTDHVIKE
;
A
#
# COMPACT_ATOMS: atom_id res chain seq x y z
N MET A 1 24.25 21.28 -73.35
CA MET A 1 25.04 20.08 -73.01
C MET A 1 25.34 20.15 -71.53
N ASP A 2 24.95 19.09 -70.80
CA ASP A 2 25.63 18.52 -69.61
C ASP A 2 26.05 19.44 -68.46
N ARG A 3 25.81 19.20 -67.16
CA ARG A 3 25.24 18.13 -66.29
C ARG A 3 24.93 18.90 -64.97
N GLY A 4 23.84 18.69 -64.25
CA GLY A 4 23.52 17.44 -63.58
C GLY A 4 24.41 17.22 -62.34
N SER A 5 24.14 17.89 -61.23
CA SER A 5 24.59 17.45 -59.90
C SER A 5 23.49 17.70 -58.87
N ASN A 6 22.61 16.69 -58.74
CA ASN A 6 21.68 16.53 -57.64
C ASN A 6 22.48 16.18 -56.37
N THR A 7 22.44 17.06 -55.37
CA THR A 7 22.73 16.70 -53.99
C THR A 7 21.43 16.79 -53.19
N PRO A 8 20.97 15.70 -52.55
CA PRO A 8 19.75 15.73 -51.77
C PRO A 8 20.03 16.41 -50.42
N THR A 9 19.43 17.58 -50.21
CA THR A 9 19.39 18.22 -48.90
C THR A 9 18.58 17.34 -47.95
N ILE A 10 19.28 16.63 -47.06
CA ILE A 10 18.71 15.90 -45.93
C ILE A 10 18.09 16.94 -44.99
N VAL A 11 16.77 17.06 -45.03
CA VAL A 11 16.00 17.81 -44.05
C VAL A 11 16.09 17.06 -42.73
N GLN A 12 16.86 17.59 -41.78
CA GLN A 12 16.87 17.08 -40.41
C GLN A 12 15.48 17.29 -39.79
N PRO A 13 14.86 16.27 -39.16
CA PRO A 13 13.60 16.46 -38.47
C PRO A 13 13.82 17.37 -37.25
N ALA A 14 12.96 18.39 -37.13
CA ALA A 14 12.91 19.30 -36.00
C ALA A 14 12.82 18.51 -34.68
N ASN A 15 13.86 18.63 -33.85
CA ASN A 15 13.84 18.19 -32.46
C ASN A 15 12.82 19.04 -31.69
N ILE A 16 11.59 18.54 -31.58
CA ILE A 16 10.61 19.05 -30.62
C ILE A 16 11.07 18.56 -29.23
N SER A 17 12.01 19.30 -28.65
CA SER A 17 12.33 19.22 -27.23
C SER A 17 11.18 19.83 -26.43
N THR A 18 10.13 19.05 -26.18
CA THR A 18 9.11 19.41 -25.19
C THR A 18 9.71 19.21 -23.80
N SER A 19 10.51 20.18 -23.34
CA SER A 19 10.95 20.26 -21.95
C SER A 19 9.75 20.66 -21.10
N ALA A 20 8.95 19.68 -20.67
CA ALA A 20 7.96 19.90 -19.65
C ALA A 20 8.68 20.33 -18.35
N GLU A 21 8.47 21.59 -17.94
CA GLU A 21 9.05 22.09 -16.70
C GLU A 21 8.64 21.20 -15.51
N PRO A 22 9.57 20.87 -14.60
CA PRO A 22 9.26 20.04 -13.46
C PRO A 22 8.22 20.74 -12.57
N SER A 23 7.04 20.11 -12.44
CA SER A 23 5.94 20.60 -11.60
C SER A 23 6.44 20.97 -10.19
N ARG A 24 6.00 22.11 -9.66
CA ARG A 24 6.30 22.54 -8.28
C ARG A 24 5.95 21.43 -7.30
N LYS A 25 6.96 20.86 -6.66
CA LYS A 25 6.76 19.83 -5.62
C LYS A 25 6.07 20.47 -4.42
N ARG A 26 4.97 19.86 -3.96
CA ARG A 26 4.24 20.33 -2.78
C ARG A 26 5.16 20.36 -1.55
N GLY A 27 5.19 21.50 -0.87
CA GLY A 27 5.94 21.68 0.37
C GLY A 27 5.41 20.84 1.55
N ARG A 28 6.13 20.91 2.67
CA ARG A 28 5.76 20.23 3.92
C ARG A 28 4.37 20.69 4.38
N ALA A 29 3.50 19.73 4.71
CA ALA A 29 2.18 20.03 5.28
C ALA A 29 2.32 20.63 6.69
N THR A 30 1.83 21.86 6.85
CA THR A 30 1.71 22.56 8.12
C THR A 30 0.28 22.40 8.66
N CYS A 31 0.15 22.26 9.97
CA CYS A 31 -1.12 22.25 10.68
C CYS A 31 -0.92 22.99 11.99
N ASP A 32 -1.92 23.77 12.41
CA ASP A 32 -1.88 24.40 13.72
C ASP A 32 -2.02 23.33 14.82
N ILE A 33 -0.92 23.17 15.56
CA ILE A 33 -0.82 22.24 16.69
C ILE A 33 -1.29 22.87 17.99
N VAL A 34 -1.44 24.20 18.04
CA VAL A 34 -1.96 24.90 19.20
C VAL A 34 -3.45 24.57 19.31
N VAL A 35 -3.84 24.16 20.52
CA VAL A 35 -5.23 23.86 20.85
C VAL A 35 -5.56 24.70 22.07
N THR A 36 -6.34 25.75 21.85
CA THR A 36 -6.86 26.60 22.92
C THR A 36 -8.11 25.97 23.53
N GLU A 37 -8.42 26.27 24.78
CA GLU A 37 -9.62 25.74 25.46
C GLU A 37 -10.93 26.13 24.77
N LYS A 38 -10.93 27.26 24.05
CA LYS A 38 -12.06 27.73 23.25
C LYS A 38 -12.21 27.01 21.89
N SER A 39 -11.27 26.15 21.51
CA SER A 39 -11.31 25.43 20.23
C SER A 39 -12.37 24.33 20.24
N LYS A 40 -13.34 24.39 19.33
CA LYS A 40 -14.35 23.33 19.14
C LYS A 40 -13.67 22.01 18.78
N ARG A 41 -13.91 20.96 19.57
CA ARG A 41 -13.38 19.62 19.32
C ARG A 41 -14.02 19.00 18.08
N MET A 42 -13.21 18.43 17.20
CA MET A 42 -13.71 17.74 16.00
C MET A 42 -14.08 16.29 16.32
N LYS A 43 -15.31 15.88 15.98
CA LYS A 43 -15.72 14.47 16.07
C LYS A 43 -15.09 13.70 14.91
N VAL A 44 -14.41 12.59 15.20
CA VAL A 44 -13.85 11.72 14.18
C VAL A 44 -14.63 10.41 14.19
N PRO A 45 -15.32 10.04 13.10
CA PRO A 45 -16.01 8.75 13.02
C PRO A 45 -14.97 7.63 12.89
N PHE A 46 -15.28 6.49 13.49
CA PHE A 46 -14.44 5.29 13.46
C PHE A 46 -15.25 4.11 12.91
N ASN A 47 -14.61 3.25 12.13
CA ASN A 47 -15.18 1.96 11.77
C ASN A 47 -15.05 0.94 12.92
N GLU A 48 -15.69 -0.21 12.78
CA GLU A 48 -15.67 -1.32 13.76
C GLU A 48 -14.25 -1.82 14.08
N ARG A 49 -13.28 -1.58 13.19
CA ARG A 49 -11.86 -1.94 13.36
C ARG A 49 -11.04 -0.86 14.06
N GLY A 50 -11.69 0.17 14.61
CA GLY A 50 -11.02 1.26 15.30
C GLY A 50 -10.17 2.15 14.39
N GLN A 51 -10.52 2.26 13.10
CA GLN A 51 -9.84 3.14 12.15
C GLN A 51 -10.70 4.39 11.88
N PRO A 52 -10.11 5.60 11.90
CA PRO A 52 -10.84 6.81 11.59
C PRO A 52 -11.22 6.85 10.11
N ILE A 53 -12.47 7.20 9.85
CA ILE A 53 -13.06 7.30 8.50
C ILE A 53 -13.42 8.76 8.20
N GLU A 54 -13.83 9.02 6.95
CA GLU A 54 -14.25 10.34 6.44
C GLU A 54 -13.12 11.40 6.37
N ASP A 55 -13.49 12.65 6.08
CA ASP A 55 -12.55 13.75 5.85
C ASP A 55 -11.83 14.17 7.14
N GLU A 56 -12.48 13.99 8.29
CA GLU A 56 -11.96 14.22 9.63
C GLU A 56 -10.75 13.31 9.92
N SER A 57 -10.72 12.11 9.34
CA SER A 57 -9.56 11.20 9.41
C SER A 57 -8.30 11.86 8.84
N ASN A 58 -8.41 12.56 7.71
CA ASN A 58 -7.29 13.28 7.11
C ASN A 58 -6.82 14.44 7.98
N LYS A 59 -7.74 15.16 8.62
CA LYS A 59 -7.43 16.25 9.57
C LYS A 59 -6.69 15.70 10.79
N LEU A 60 -7.17 14.59 11.37
CA LEU A 60 -6.51 13.88 12.47
C LEU A 60 -5.09 13.45 12.09
N VAL A 61 -4.90 12.74 10.97
CA VAL A 61 -3.58 12.28 10.53
C VAL A 61 -2.62 13.44 10.26
N SER A 62 -3.13 14.57 9.74
CA SER A 62 -2.32 15.77 9.50
C SER A 62 -1.87 16.42 10.80
N PHE A 63 -2.79 16.55 11.77
CA PHE A 63 -2.47 17.02 13.13
C PHE A 63 -1.43 16.11 13.80
N LEU A 64 -1.67 14.80 13.85
CA LEU A 64 -0.73 13.84 14.42
C LEU A 64 0.66 13.98 13.79
N GLY A 65 0.71 14.11 12.47
CA GLY A 65 1.95 14.28 11.74
C GLY A 65 2.68 15.56 12.10
N ALA A 66 1.97 16.67 12.34
CA ALA A 66 2.57 17.91 12.80
C ALA A 66 3.06 17.80 14.25
N THR A 67 2.21 17.31 15.16
CA THR A 67 2.53 17.19 16.58
C THR A 67 3.74 16.30 16.82
N VAL A 68 3.82 15.12 16.19
CA VAL A 68 4.97 14.21 16.41
C VAL A 68 6.29 14.76 15.89
N ARG A 69 6.26 15.64 14.88
CA ARG A 69 7.50 16.27 14.36
C ARG A 69 8.00 17.36 15.29
N GLU A 70 7.10 18.01 15.99
CA GLU A 70 7.43 19.07 16.94
C GLU A 70 7.96 18.49 18.25
N ILE A 71 7.24 17.51 18.83
CA ILE A 71 7.51 17.07 20.19
C ILE A 71 8.49 15.90 20.30
N VAL A 72 8.67 15.09 19.24
CA VAL A 72 9.48 13.87 19.30
C VAL A 72 10.82 14.10 18.62
N ASP A 73 11.89 13.99 19.40
CA ASP A 73 13.26 14.14 18.90
C ASP A 73 13.55 13.19 17.72
N ILE A 74 14.05 13.78 16.64
CA ILE A 74 14.45 13.09 15.41
C ILE A 74 15.62 12.11 15.63
N ASN A 75 16.43 12.31 16.67
CA ASN A 75 17.65 11.54 16.96
C ASN A 75 17.37 10.24 17.70
N ILE A 76 16.18 10.06 18.29
CA ILE A 76 15.75 8.77 18.82
C ILE A 76 15.82 7.71 17.72
N ASP A 77 16.34 6.51 18.01
CA ASP A 77 16.49 5.44 17.01
C ASP A 77 15.15 4.89 16.55
N ASP A 78 14.33 4.51 17.53
CA ASP A 78 13.15 3.67 17.36
C ASP A 78 11.98 4.27 18.15
N TRP A 79 10.79 4.23 17.57
CA TRP A 79 9.54 4.64 18.21
C TRP A 79 9.29 3.91 19.55
N ARG A 80 9.79 2.67 19.67
CA ARG A 80 9.72 1.89 20.91
C ARG A 80 10.47 2.57 22.06
N LYS A 81 11.57 3.29 21.76
CA LYS A 81 12.38 4.03 22.74
C LYS A 81 11.80 5.40 23.13
N VAL A 82 10.77 5.88 22.44
CA VAL A 82 10.07 7.12 22.84
C VAL A 82 9.38 6.90 24.19
N SER A 83 9.59 7.81 25.14
CA SER A 83 9.09 7.68 26.51
C SER A 83 7.58 7.53 26.59
N LYS A 84 7.11 6.86 27.65
CA LYS A 84 5.67 6.70 27.91
C LYS A 84 5.00 8.06 28.14
N GLU A 85 5.71 8.98 28.80
CA GLU A 85 5.26 10.36 29.03
C GLU A 85 5.00 11.12 27.73
N LEU A 86 5.92 11.08 26.77
CA LEU A 86 5.72 11.72 25.46
C LEU A 86 4.55 11.11 24.70
N LYS A 87 4.38 9.78 24.75
CA LYS A 87 3.23 9.09 24.16
C LYS A 87 1.92 9.49 24.85
N ASN A 88 1.93 9.66 26.17
CA ASN A 88 0.77 10.12 26.93
C ASN A 88 0.44 11.58 26.60
N ASN A 89 1.44 12.45 26.53
CA ASN A 89 1.26 13.85 26.14
C ASN A 89 0.66 13.95 24.73
N LEU A 90 1.21 13.20 23.76
CA LEU A 90 0.67 13.13 22.41
C LEU A 90 -0.80 12.69 22.40
N TRP A 91 -1.16 11.69 23.21
CA TRP A 91 -2.55 11.25 23.36
C TRP A 91 -3.43 12.36 23.93
N THR A 92 -2.98 13.03 24.99
CA THR A 92 -3.70 14.16 25.63
C THR A 92 -3.91 15.32 24.67
N MET A 93 -2.87 15.75 23.94
CA MET A 93 -2.97 16.80 22.92
C MET A 93 -3.97 16.43 21.82
N THR A 94 -3.98 15.16 21.40
CA THR A 94 -4.91 14.66 20.39
C THR A 94 -6.35 14.69 20.91
N LYS A 95 -6.60 14.25 22.16
CA LYS A 95 -7.92 14.32 22.80
C LYS A 95 -8.40 15.76 22.98
N LYS A 96 -7.51 16.72 23.23
CA LYS A 96 -7.89 18.14 23.33
C LYS A 96 -8.45 18.66 22.00
N LYS A 97 -7.94 18.22 20.84
CA LYS A 97 -8.41 18.68 19.52
C LYS A 97 -9.55 17.84 18.94
N PHE A 98 -9.60 16.55 19.25
CA PHE A 98 -10.53 15.60 18.66
C PHE A 98 -11.36 14.88 19.73
N VAL A 99 -12.63 14.61 19.44
CA VAL A 99 -13.48 13.72 20.25
C VAL A 99 -13.16 12.29 19.82
N LEU A 100 -12.37 11.60 20.65
CA LEU A 100 -11.90 10.24 20.42
C LEU A 100 -12.28 9.35 21.61
N LYS A 101 -12.63 8.09 21.33
CA LYS A 101 -12.80 7.06 22.35
C LYS A 101 -11.42 6.52 22.79
N GLU A 102 -11.33 5.93 23.98
CA GLU A 102 -10.04 5.43 24.51
C GLU A 102 -9.46 4.28 23.69
N GLU A 103 -10.29 3.47 23.01
CA GLU A 103 -9.85 2.38 22.14
C GLU A 103 -9.04 2.90 20.93
N ALA A 104 -9.27 4.16 20.54
CA ALA A 104 -8.53 4.80 19.45
C ALA A 104 -7.06 5.11 19.81
N ARG A 105 -6.68 5.04 21.09
CA ARG A 105 -5.33 5.35 21.56
C ARG A 105 -4.26 4.53 20.85
N ASN A 106 -4.51 3.22 20.67
CA ASN A 106 -3.56 2.35 19.97
C ASN A 106 -3.37 2.76 18.50
N TYR A 107 -4.48 3.06 17.79
CA TYR A 107 -4.41 3.58 16.42
C TYR A 107 -3.58 4.87 16.37
N VAL A 108 -3.88 5.82 17.25
CA VAL A 108 -3.21 7.12 17.28
C VAL A 108 -1.71 6.97 17.50
N LEU A 109 -1.28 6.18 18.48
CA LEU A 109 0.14 5.99 18.77
C LEU A 109 0.86 5.21 17.65
N LYS A 110 0.21 4.20 17.07
CA LYS A 110 0.76 3.44 15.94
C LYS A 110 0.93 4.34 14.70
N LYS A 111 -0.09 5.14 14.39
CA LYS A 111 -0.07 6.06 13.25
C LYS A 111 0.96 7.17 13.46
N SER A 112 1.08 7.68 14.66
CA SER A 112 2.09 8.67 15.08
C SER A 112 3.51 8.16 14.85
N GLY A 113 3.83 6.94 15.29
CA GLY A 113 5.15 6.34 15.05
C GLY A 113 5.45 6.09 13.58
N TYR A 114 4.44 5.75 12.77
CA TYR A 114 4.58 5.68 11.32
C TYR A 114 4.89 7.06 10.69
N LEU A 115 4.16 8.10 11.08
CA LEU A 115 4.33 9.46 10.57
C LEU A 115 5.69 10.06 10.96
N TRP A 116 6.15 9.81 12.19
CA TRP A 116 7.47 10.22 12.67
C TRP A 116 8.59 9.58 11.84
N ARG A 117 8.55 8.26 11.62
CA ARG A 117 9.52 7.57 10.73
C ARG A 117 9.47 8.08 9.30
N THR A 118 8.27 8.33 8.78
CA THR A 118 8.09 8.90 7.43
C THR A 118 8.72 10.30 7.35
N SER A 119 8.60 11.11 8.41
CA SER A 119 9.26 12.42 8.50
C SER A 119 10.78 12.29 8.45
N LYS A 120 11.36 11.39 9.24
CA LYS A 120 12.82 11.12 9.22
C LYS A 120 13.30 10.68 7.84
N SER A 121 12.51 9.87 7.13
CA SER A 121 12.84 9.48 5.75
C SER A 121 12.90 10.65 4.78
N ARG A 122 12.06 11.69 4.97
CA ARG A 122 12.12 12.91 4.15
C ARG A 122 13.35 13.75 4.48
N LEU A 123 13.74 13.81 5.75
CA LEU A 123 14.99 14.47 6.16
C LEU A 123 16.20 13.77 5.58
N ASN A 124 16.21 12.44 5.53
CA ASN A 124 17.28 11.68 4.85
C ASN A 124 17.38 12.01 3.36
N ALA A 125 16.27 12.26 2.67
CA ALA A 125 16.32 12.66 1.28
C ALA A 125 17.03 14.02 1.08
N LEU A 126 16.99 14.92 2.07
CA LEU A 126 17.78 16.16 2.04
C LEU A 126 19.28 15.90 2.18
N ILE A 127 19.66 14.88 2.95
CA ILE A 127 21.06 14.45 3.10
C ILE A 127 21.55 13.80 1.81
N ASP A 128 20.75 12.90 1.23
CA ASP A 128 21.11 12.16 0.02
C ASP A 128 21.22 13.05 -1.21
N ALA A 129 20.51 14.18 -1.22
CA ALA A 129 20.58 15.17 -2.29
C ALA A 129 21.88 16.01 -2.25
N ARG A 130 22.84 15.69 -1.37
CA ARG A 130 24.07 16.45 -1.14
C ARG A 130 25.27 15.53 -1.01
N ASP A 131 26.36 15.89 -1.68
CA ASP A 131 27.56 15.05 -1.76
C ASP A 131 28.43 15.19 -0.52
N ASN A 132 28.71 16.43 -0.11
CA ASN A 132 29.65 16.71 0.97
C ASN A 132 28.96 17.00 2.32
N LYS A 133 29.73 16.86 3.40
CA LYS A 133 29.25 17.05 4.79
C LYS A 133 28.82 18.49 5.07
N ARG A 134 29.50 19.48 4.49
CA ARG A 134 29.19 20.91 4.68
C ARG A 134 27.79 21.22 4.18
N ASP A 135 27.46 20.76 2.97
CA ASP A 135 26.17 21.01 2.34
C ASP A 135 25.04 20.24 3.02
N ARG A 136 25.30 19.01 3.49
CA ARG A 136 24.35 18.26 4.33
C ARG A 136 23.99 19.02 5.60
N ILE A 137 24.98 19.62 6.28
CA ILE A 137 24.75 20.43 7.48
C ILE A 137 24.03 21.75 7.12
N ALA A 138 24.34 22.36 5.97
CA ALA A 138 23.69 23.57 5.49
C ALA A 138 22.24 23.35 5.05
N ALA A 139 21.87 22.14 4.62
CA ALA A 139 20.51 21.75 4.25
C ALA A 139 19.53 21.61 5.44
N CYS A 140 19.87 22.20 6.60
CA CYS A 140 19.00 22.22 7.77
C CYS A 140 17.67 22.91 7.43
N PRO A 141 16.53 22.25 7.65
CA PRO A 141 15.22 22.90 7.63
C PRO A 141 15.17 24.13 8.54
N LYS A 142 14.46 25.18 8.09
CA LYS A 142 14.34 26.45 8.81
C LYS A 142 13.71 26.32 10.20
N ASP A 143 12.81 25.36 10.36
CA ASP A 143 12.05 25.12 11.58
C ASP A 143 12.69 24.07 12.50
N MET A 144 13.99 23.81 12.35
CA MET A 144 14.68 22.75 13.09
C MET A 144 15.95 23.24 13.77
N ASN A 145 16.18 22.73 14.98
CA ASN A 145 17.39 23.03 15.73
C ASN A 145 18.64 22.51 14.99
N ARG A 146 19.59 23.42 14.73
CA ARG A 146 20.82 23.14 13.99
C ARG A 146 21.74 22.12 14.68
N GLN A 147 21.79 22.08 16.01
CA GLN A 147 22.56 21.08 16.75
C GLN A 147 21.93 19.69 16.61
N MET A 148 20.60 19.59 16.77
CA MET A 148 19.88 18.33 16.56
C MET A 148 20.06 17.83 15.12
N TRP A 149 20.06 18.73 14.13
CA TRP A 149 20.35 18.41 12.74
C TRP A 149 21.75 17.86 12.53
N LYS A 150 22.78 18.47 13.15
CA LYS A 150 24.17 17.97 13.04
C LYS A 150 24.31 16.54 13.58
N ILE A 151 23.67 16.23 14.71
CA ILE A 151 23.65 14.88 15.29
C ILE A 151 22.98 13.91 14.30
N PHE A 152 21.84 14.32 13.76
CA PHE A 152 21.09 13.54 12.77
C PHE A 152 21.93 13.26 11.52
N VAL A 153 22.55 14.28 10.91
CA VAL A 153 23.41 14.14 9.72
C VAL A 153 24.60 13.22 9.99
N ARG A 154 25.26 13.36 11.15
CA ARG A 154 26.40 12.50 11.53
C ARG A 154 25.98 11.04 11.56
N LYS A 155 24.87 10.74 12.23
CA LYS A 155 24.33 9.38 12.37
C LYS A 155 23.88 8.81 11.03
N HIS A 156 23.14 9.57 10.24
CA HIS A 156 22.57 9.09 8.98
C HIS A 156 23.59 9.04 7.83
N SER A 157 24.74 9.68 8.01
CA SER A 157 25.92 9.54 7.15
C SER A 157 26.86 8.39 7.57
N SER A 158 26.59 7.70 8.67
CA SER A 158 27.44 6.59 9.12
C SER A 158 27.33 5.39 8.18
N ARG A 159 28.42 4.63 8.06
CA ARG A 159 28.47 3.41 7.25
C ARG A 159 27.39 2.41 7.68
N GLU A 160 27.29 2.16 8.99
CA GLU A 160 26.30 1.24 9.58
C GLU A 160 24.87 1.63 9.19
N TYR A 161 24.53 2.92 9.24
CA TYR A 161 23.20 3.39 8.87
C TYR A 161 22.96 3.23 7.37
N GLN A 162 23.94 3.59 6.53
CA GLN A 162 23.84 3.45 5.08
C GLN A 162 23.66 2.00 4.64
N GLU A 163 24.36 1.05 5.26
CA GLU A 163 24.21 -0.38 4.98
C GLU A 163 22.81 -0.87 5.33
N LYS A 164 22.29 -0.52 6.53
CA LYS A 164 20.90 -0.82 6.91
C LYS A 164 19.91 -0.26 5.90
N ARG A 165 20.10 0.99 5.45
CA ARG A 165 19.23 1.61 4.43
C ARG A 165 19.28 0.91 3.08
N LYS A 166 20.46 0.46 2.63
CA LYS A 166 20.60 -0.28 1.37
C LYS A 166 19.69 -1.51 1.37
N ILE A 167 19.68 -2.27 2.47
CA ILE A 167 18.80 -3.42 2.64
C ILE A 167 17.32 -3.03 2.52
N PHE A 168 16.88 -1.99 3.26
CA PHE A 168 15.49 -1.54 3.18
C PHE A 168 15.10 -0.97 1.81
N ARG A 169 16.03 -0.34 1.09
CA ARG A 169 15.81 0.10 -0.29
C ARG A 169 15.59 -1.09 -1.22
N GLN A 170 16.38 -2.15 -1.07
CA GLN A 170 16.17 -3.39 -1.83
C GLN A 170 14.82 -4.05 -1.52
N ILE A 171 14.41 -4.08 -0.25
CA ILE A 171 13.07 -4.56 0.14
C ILE A 171 11.99 -3.69 -0.51
N ARG A 172 12.17 -2.36 -0.52
CA ARG A 172 11.21 -1.43 -1.13
C ARG A 172 11.12 -1.60 -2.65
N LEU A 173 12.20 -1.94 -3.34
CA LEU A 173 12.18 -2.22 -4.79
C LEU A 173 11.32 -3.43 -5.14
N LYS A 174 11.17 -4.39 -4.22
CA LYS A 174 10.28 -5.56 -4.38
C LYS A 174 8.79 -5.23 -4.17
N HIS A 175 8.44 -3.98 -3.88
CA HIS A 175 7.05 -3.58 -3.69
C HIS A 175 6.35 -3.36 -5.04
N THR A 176 5.65 -4.40 -5.51
CA THR A 176 5.03 -4.45 -6.84
C THR A 176 3.55 -4.06 -6.88
N LEU A 177 2.89 -3.83 -5.75
CA LEU A 177 1.44 -3.56 -5.69
C LEU A 177 1.14 -2.16 -5.13
N PRO A 178 1.35 -1.08 -5.91
CA PRO A 178 1.00 0.27 -5.52
C PRO A 178 -0.52 0.51 -5.55
N HIS A 179 -1.05 1.13 -4.49
CA HIS A 179 -2.44 1.57 -4.45
C HIS A 179 -2.60 3.00 -5.00
N THR A 180 -3.76 3.32 -5.57
CA THR A 180 -4.15 4.62 -6.15
C THR A 180 -5.06 5.45 -5.24
N SER A 181 -5.43 4.93 -4.07
CA SER A 181 -6.35 5.59 -3.12
C SER A 181 -5.81 6.88 -2.47
N SER A 182 -4.64 7.38 -2.88
CA SER A 182 -4.08 8.66 -2.43
C SER A 182 -4.11 8.82 -0.90
N ARG A 183 -4.51 9.99 -0.38
CA ARG A 183 -4.67 10.27 1.05
C ARG A 183 -5.87 9.59 1.70
N LEU A 184 -6.81 9.05 0.92
CA LEU A 184 -8.03 8.43 1.44
C LEU A 184 -7.69 7.17 2.24
N GLY A 185 -6.81 6.32 1.71
CA GLY A 185 -6.51 5.01 2.29
C GLY A 185 -7.71 4.05 2.25
N TYR A 186 -7.49 2.79 2.64
CA TYR A 186 -8.51 1.74 2.50
C TYR A 186 -9.74 1.91 3.40
N ALA A 187 -9.56 2.34 4.64
CA ALA A 187 -10.68 2.48 5.58
C ALA A 187 -11.71 3.53 5.11
N CYS A 188 -11.23 4.69 4.66
CA CYS A 188 -12.09 5.74 4.13
C CYS A 188 -12.59 5.39 2.72
N LEU A 189 -11.82 4.65 1.92
CA LEU A 189 -12.27 4.15 0.61
C LEU A 189 -13.46 3.19 0.78
N GLU A 190 -13.38 2.24 1.70
CA GLU A 190 -14.48 1.34 2.01
C GLU A 190 -15.71 2.10 2.51
N ALA A 191 -15.55 3.03 3.45
CA ALA A 191 -16.65 3.84 3.95
C ALA A 191 -17.31 4.68 2.84
N LYS A 192 -16.50 5.24 1.93
CA LYS A 192 -16.99 5.97 0.77
C LYS A 192 -17.77 5.08 -0.19
N MET A 193 -17.23 3.91 -0.54
CA MET A 193 -17.92 2.94 -1.40
C MET A 193 -19.25 2.49 -0.80
N LYS A 194 -19.28 2.22 0.51
CA LYS A 194 -20.51 1.85 1.24
C LYS A 194 -21.55 2.97 1.24
N LYS A 195 -21.12 4.23 1.35
CA LYS A 195 -22.02 5.39 1.31
C LYS A 195 -22.61 5.64 -0.08
N GLU A 196 -21.87 5.34 -1.14
CA GLU A 196 -22.28 5.54 -2.54
C GLU A 196 -23.09 4.35 -3.10
N SER A 197 -23.10 3.21 -2.42
CA SER A 197 -23.81 2.00 -2.85
C SER A 197 -25.25 1.94 -2.35
N SER A 198 -26.16 1.48 -3.19
CA SER A 198 -27.54 1.15 -2.80
C SER A 198 -27.61 -0.07 -1.87
N ASP A 199 -26.65 -1.00 -1.98
CA ASP A 199 -26.45 -2.11 -1.05
C ASP A 199 -25.04 -2.05 -0.43
N PRO A 200 -24.88 -1.37 0.72
CA PRO A 200 -23.60 -1.27 1.40
C PRO A 200 -23.08 -2.61 1.96
N SER A 201 -23.96 -3.60 2.15
CA SER A 201 -23.62 -4.89 2.77
C SER A 201 -22.91 -5.82 1.79
N SER A 202 -23.21 -5.69 0.49
CA SER A 202 -22.56 -6.42 -0.60
C SER A 202 -21.08 -6.06 -0.80
N ILE A 203 -20.62 -4.92 -0.29
CA ILE A 203 -19.24 -4.45 -0.53
C ILE A 203 -18.23 -5.28 0.24
N THR A 204 -17.44 -6.05 -0.50
CA THR A 204 -16.39 -6.91 0.04
C THR A 204 -15.04 -6.19 0.12
N LYS A 205 -14.09 -6.78 0.87
CA LYS A 205 -12.70 -6.29 0.90
C LYS A 205 -12.03 -6.37 -0.48
N SER A 206 -12.42 -7.34 -1.30
CA SER A 206 -11.90 -7.51 -2.66
C SER A 206 -12.31 -6.33 -3.54
N ASP A 207 -13.55 -5.88 -3.45
CA ASP A 207 -14.04 -4.71 -4.22
C ASP A 207 -13.27 -3.45 -3.85
N VAL A 208 -13.06 -3.23 -2.54
CA VAL A 208 -12.27 -2.10 -2.05
C VAL A 208 -10.81 -2.21 -2.52
N TRP A 209 -10.26 -3.42 -2.57
CA TRP A 209 -8.92 -3.67 -3.08
C TRP A 209 -8.82 -3.36 -4.58
N VAL A 210 -9.78 -3.82 -5.39
CA VAL A 210 -9.89 -3.54 -6.82
C VAL A 210 -9.94 -2.03 -7.05
N LYS A 211 -10.88 -1.34 -6.39
CA LYS A 211 -11.03 0.11 -6.49
C LYS A 211 -9.76 0.85 -6.06
N GLY A 212 -9.10 0.36 -5.01
CA GLY A 212 -7.87 0.91 -4.48
C GLY A 212 -6.65 0.73 -5.38
N HIS A 213 -6.72 -0.11 -6.41
CA HIS A 213 -5.67 -0.32 -7.42
C HIS A 213 -6.16 0.01 -8.84
N THR A 214 -7.27 0.72 -8.95
CA THR A 214 -7.80 1.23 -10.22
C THR A 214 -7.57 2.74 -10.25
N LYS A 215 -7.04 3.25 -11.36
CA LYS A 215 -6.88 4.70 -11.60
C LYS A 215 -8.24 5.33 -11.87
N LYS A 216 -8.29 6.68 -11.91
CA LYS A 216 -9.53 7.41 -12.20
C LYS A 216 -10.09 7.15 -13.61
N ASN A 217 -9.21 6.84 -14.57
CA ASN A 217 -9.56 6.48 -15.95
C ASN A 217 -9.95 4.99 -16.11
N GLY A 218 -10.03 4.22 -15.03
CA GLY A 218 -10.43 2.80 -15.08
C GLY A 218 -9.27 1.81 -15.31
N GLU A 219 -8.07 2.29 -15.63
CA GLU A 219 -6.90 1.42 -15.81
C GLU A 219 -6.32 0.91 -14.48
N LEU A 220 -5.71 -0.27 -14.52
CA LEU A 220 -4.93 -0.79 -13.40
C LEU A 220 -3.58 -0.06 -13.26
N VAL A 221 -3.01 -0.09 -12.05
CA VAL A 221 -1.79 0.67 -11.74
C VAL A 221 -0.56 0.12 -12.45
N ASN A 222 -0.46 -1.20 -12.60
CA ASN A 222 0.61 -1.90 -13.31
C ASN A 222 0.20 -3.36 -13.64
N ALA A 223 1.05 -4.05 -14.39
CA ALA A 223 0.82 -5.43 -14.84
C ALA A 223 0.76 -6.43 -13.67
N GLU A 224 1.55 -6.23 -12.61
CA GLU A 224 1.58 -7.11 -11.45
C GLU A 224 0.29 -7.04 -10.62
N VAL A 225 -0.33 -5.85 -10.56
CA VAL A 225 -1.68 -5.71 -10.01
C VAL A 225 -2.68 -6.47 -10.88
N ALA A 226 -2.59 -6.39 -12.21
CA ALA A 226 -3.48 -7.12 -13.11
C ALA A 226 -3.37 -8.65 -12.96
N GLU A 227 -2.14 -9.16 -12.84
CA GLU A 227 -1.86 -10.56 -12.56
C GLU A 227 -2.45 -10.98 -11.19
N LYS A 228 -2.29 -10.15 -10.16
CA LYS A 228 -2.83 -10.42 -8.82
C LYS A 228 -4.35 -10.29 -8.70
N MET A 229 -4.97 -9.44 -9.52
CA MET A 229 -6.43 -9.33 -9.65
C MET A 229 -7.04 -10.59 -10.25
N GLY A 230 -6.24 -11.41 -10.96
CA GLY A 230 -6.74 -12.61 -11.62
C GLY A 230 -7.66 -12.28 -12.80
N TYR A 231 -7.23 -11.39 -13.70
CA TYR A 231 -7.74 -11.42 -15.07
C TYR A 231 -7.17 -12.67 -15.78
N ASP A 232 -7.85 -13.80 -15.59
CA ASP A 232 -8.26 -14.67 -16.70
C ASP A 232 -9.57 -14.03 -17.24
N PRO A 233 -9.90 -14.01 -18.54
CA PRO A 233 -11.10 -13.36 -19.06
C PRO A 233 -12.37 -14.11 -18.64
N MET A 234 -12.76 -13.99 -17.37
CA MET A 234 -13.91 -14.71 -16.81
C MET A 234 -14.63 -13.91 -15.71
N PHE A 235 -14.86 -12.63 -15.98
CA PHE A 235 -16.21 -12.07 -15.88
C PHE A 235 -16.55 -11.39 -17.21
N SER A 236 -16.46 -12.14 -18.32
CA SER A 236 -17.61 -12.14 -19.20
C SER A 236 -18.51 -13.27 -18.71
N THR A 237 -19.79 -12.97 -18.67
CA THR A 237 -20.85 -13.96 -18.77
C THR A 237 -20.43 -15.16 -19.65
N THR A 238 -20.67 -16.35 -19.12
CA THR A 238 -20.79 -17.63 -19.84
C THR A 238 -19.51 -18.36 -20.29
N THR A 239 -19.48 -19.66 -19.95
CA THR A 239 -18.69 -20.80 -20.48
C THR A 239 -17.31 -21.11 -19.88
N ASN A 240 -17.26 -22.30 -19.25
CA ASN A 240 -16.12 -22.93 -18.60
C ASN A 240 -15.05 -23.42 -19.58
N ALA A 241 -13.78 -23.10 -19.31
CA ALA A 241 -12.63 -23.96 -19.66
C ALA A 241 -11.43 -23.62 -18.74
N ARG A 242 -11.26 -24.34 -17.63
CA ARG A 242 -10.15 -24.13 -16.67
C ARG A 242 -8.87 -24.83 -17.15
N LYS A 243 -7.78 -24.09 -17.36
CA LYS A 243 -6.41 -24.66 -17.44
C LYS A 243 -5.94 -25.10 -16.04
N GLY A 244 -5.66 -26.40 -15.89
CA GLY A 244 -5.40 -27.05 -14.60
C GLY A 244 -4.04 -26.75 -13.97
N LYS A 245 -4.03 -26.57 -12.64
CA LYS A 245 -2.84 -26.62 -11.79
C LYS A 245 -2.41 -28.09 -11.63
N LYS A 246 -1.10 -28.39 -11.69
CA LYS A 246 -0.60 -29.78 -11.57
C LYS A 246 -0.98 -30.37 -10.20
N LEU A 247 -1.55 -31.58 -10.18
CA LEU A 247 -2.08 -32.25 -8.98
C LEU A 247 -0.99 -32.77 -8.00
N GLY A 248 0.30 -32.61 -8.32
CA GLY A 248 1.43 -33.17 -7.57
C GLY A 248 1.82 -34.57 -8.05
N SER A 249 3.02 -35.05 -7.67
CA SER A 249 3.47 -36.41 -8.00
C SER A 249 2.66 -37.44 -7.21
N GLY A 250 1.99 -38.37 -7.89
CA GLY A 250 1.21 -39.46 -7.28
C GLY A 250 -0.31 -39.35 -7.42
N ALA A 251 -0.83 -38.26 -7.99
CA ALA A 251 -2.26 -38.09 -8.23
C ALA A 251 -2.57 -37.95 -9.73
N SER A 252 -3.50 -38.76 -10.21
CA SER A 252 -4.02 -38.74 -11.57
C SER A 252 -5.40 -38.09 -11.58
N LYS A 253 -5.74 -37.40 -12.67
CA LYS A 253 -7.10 -36.91 -12.92
C LYS A 253 -7.88 -38.05 -13.59
N ILE A 254 -8.91 -38.56 -12.93
CA ILE A 254 -9.83 -39.56 -13.50
C ILE A 254 -11.22 -38.95 -13.67
N GLU A 255 -12.01 -39.48 -14.60
CA GLU A 255 -13.41 -39.14 -14.79
C GLU A 255 -14.27 -40.30 -14.30
N VAL A 256 -15.26 -40.01 -13.45
CA VAL A 256 -16.12 -41.04 -12.85
C VAL A 256 -17.32 -41.27 -13.77
N ASN A 257 -17.23 -42.30 -14.61
CA ASN A 257 -18.30 -42.63 -15.57
C ASN A 257 -19.32 -43.64 -15.00
N PHE A 258 -18.90 -44.47 -14.05
CA PHE A 258 -19.73 -45.51 -13.46
C PHE A 258 -19.36 -45.73 -11.99
N VAL A 259 -20.37 -45.96 -11.14
CA VAL A 259 -20.20 -46.15 -9.69
C VAL A 259 -20.90 -47.43 -9.26
N ASN A 260 -20.13 -48.40 -8.78
CA ASN A 260 -20.66 -49.68 -8.30
C ASN A 260 -21.15 -49.62 -6.84
N ASP A 261 -20.48 -48.82 -5.99
CA ASP A 261 -20.90 -48.55 -4.61
C ASP A 261 -21.11 -47.03 -4.41
N PRO A 262 -22.37 -46.55 -4.43
CA PRO A 262 -22.70 -45.13 -4.30
C PRO A 262 -22.24 -44.50 -2.99
N LYS A 263 -22.17 -45.28 -1.90
CA LYS A 263 -21.82 -44.78 -0.56
C LYS A 263 -20.32 -44.80 -0.27
N ALA A 264 -19.52 -45.33 -1.19
CA ALA A 264 -18.07 -45.33 -1.07
C ALA A 264 -17.53 -43.90 -0.96
N LYS A 265 -16.57 -43.69 -0.06
CA LYS A 265 -15.97 -42.37 0.21
C LYS A 265 -14.90 -42.04 -0.81
N LEU A 266 -14.84 -40.76 -1.21
CA LEU A 266 -13.77 -40.26 -2.06
C LEU A 266 -12.43 -40.20 -1.31
N TRP A 267 -11.33 -40.43 -2.04
CA TRP A 267 -9.97 -40.30 -1.49
C TRP A 267 -9.68 -38.89 -0.93
N ARG A 268 -10.28 -37.85 -1.53
CA ARG A 268 -10.20 -36.46 -1.08
C ARG A 268 -11.57 -35.78 -1.18
N PRO A 269 -12.41 -35.87 -0.13
CA PRO A 269 -13.70 -35.21 -0.10
C PRO A 269 -13.56 -33.69 -0.14
N SER A 270 -14.50 -33.02 -0.80
CA SER A 270 -14.61 -31.56 -0.80
C SER A 270 -15.97 -31.12 -0.25
N ASN A 271 -16.14 -29.82 -0.03
CA ASN A 271 -17.42 -29.31 0.45
C ASN A 271 -18.47 -29.47 -0.65
N GLY A 272 -19.40 -30.41 -0.47
CA GLY A 272 -20.45 -30.76 -1.45
C GLY A 272 -20.17 -31.96 -2.35
N MET A 273 -19.02 -32.65 -2.20
CA MET A 273 -18.72 -33.88 -2.94
C MET A 273 -17.93 -34.83 -2.04
N LYS A 274 -18.62 -35.79 -1.41
CA LYS A 274 -18.09 -36.65 -0.35
C LYS A 274 -18.10 -38.14 -0.72
N THR A 275 -19.07 -38.56 -1.52
CA THR A 275 -19.21 -39.95 -1.98
C THR A 275 -18.94 -40.07 -3.47
N PHE A 276 -18.81 -41.31 -3.96
CA PHE A 276 -18.72 -41.58 -5.39
C PHE A 276 -20.02 -41.23 -6.14
N GLU A 277 -21.17 -41.33 -5.49
CA GLU A 277 -22.45 -40.84 -6.04
C GLU A 277 -22.39 -39.34 -6.38
N ASP A 278 -21.84 -38.52 -5.48
CA ASP A 278 -21.67 -37.08 -5.72
C ASP A 278 -20.70 -36.77 -6.88
N ALA A 279 -19.76 -37.70 -7.16
CA ALA A 279 -18.69 -37.52 -8.12
C ALA A 279 -19.02 -38.02 -9.53
N LEU A 280 -20.17 -38.68 -9.74
CA LEU A 280 -20.57 -39.21 -11.04
C LEU A 280 -20.66 -38.09 -12.09
N GLY A 281 -19.98 -38.28 -13.23
CA GLY A 281 -19.90 -37.28 -14.30
C GLY A 281 -18.92 -36.14 -14.05
N TYR A 282 -18.13 -36.19 -12.97
CA TYR A 282 -17.08 -35.21 -12.68
C TYR A 282 -15.68 -35.84 -12.75
N SER A 283 -14.68 -34.99 -13.01
CA SER A 283 -13.29 -35.38 -12.86
C SER A 283 -12.80 -35.17 -11.44
N ILE A 284 -12.21 -36.21 -10.85
CA ILE A 284 -11.66 -36.19 -9.49
C ILE A 284 -10.15 -36.51 -9.48
N ALA A 285 -9.49 -36.16 -8.39
CA ALA A 285 -8.12 -36.58 -8.11
C ALA A 285 -8.13 -38.01 -7.56
N TRP A 286 -7.30 -38.89 -8.11
CA TRP A 286 -7.19 -40.29 -7.69
C TRP A 286 -5.73 -40.74 -7.53
N PRO A 287 -5.42 -41.65 -6.60
CA PRO A 287 -4.08 -42.22 -6.48
C PRO A 287 -3.67 -42.91 -7.78
N THR A 288 -2.49 -42.59 -8.31
CA THR A 288 -2.04 -43.10 -9.61
C THR A 288 -1.76 -44.61 -9.59
N ASP A 289 -1.37 -45.14 -8.44
CA ASP A 289 -1.16 -46.55 -8.15
C ASP A 289 -2.46 -47.39 -8.13
N HIS A 290 -3.62 -46.73 -8.04
CA HIS A 290 -4.94 -47.37 -8.05
C HIS A 290 -5.67 -47.19 -9.39
N VAL A 291 -5.01 -46.61 -10.39
CA VAL A 291 -5.55 -46.51 -11.76
C VAL A 291 -5.09 -47.73 -12.53
N ILE A 292 -6.02 -48.62 -12.86
CA ILE A 292 -5.78 -49.71 -13.81
C ILE A 292 -5.80 -49.08 -15.20
N LYS A 293 -4.68 -49.17 -15.92
CA LYS A 293 -4.60 -48.77 -17.32
C LYS A 293 -4.94 -49.98 -18.17
N GLU A 294 -5.98 -49.87 -18.99
CA GLU A 294 -6.22 -50.79 -20.10
C GLU A 294 -5.16 -50.58 -21.21
#